data_AF-A0A2U1WII1-F1
#
_entry.id   AF-A0A2U1WII1-F1
#
_cell.length_a   1.000
_cell.length_b   1.000
_cell.length_c   1.000
_cell.angle_alpha   90.00
_cell.angle_beta   90.00
_cell.angle_gamma   90.00
#
_symmetry.space_group_name_H-M   'P 1'
#
loop_
_entity.id
_entity.type
_entity.pdbx_description
1 polymer ?
#
loop_
_entity_poly.entity_id
_entity_poly.type
_entity_poly.pdbx_seq_one_letter_code
_entity_poly.pdbx_strand_id
1 'polypeptide(L)'
;MLGGLAAGLIVMIVVSLLLIFPNATRDENHALTTPMLEPRLQTDPVADLKRYKAQAMERLTGYGWADRAHGIAHIPIEEAMRRVAERGIADWPADARREAQR
;
A
#
# COMPACT_ATOMS: atom_id res chain seq x y z
N MET A 1 1.99 37.85 43.70
CA MET A 1 3.01 37.94 42.62
C MET A 1 3.13 36.64 41.81
N LEU A 2 3.01 35.45 42.41
CA LEU A 2 3.11 34.16 41.69
C LEU A 2 2.03 33.90 40.61
N GLY A 3 0.78 34.34 40.82
CA GLY A 3 -0.32 34.06 39.88
C GLY A 3 -0.20 34.76 38.52
N GLY A 4 0.48 35.91 38.45
CA GLY A 4 0.66 36.65 37.19
C GLY A 4 1.64 35.99 36.23
N LEU A 5 2.69 35.35 36.77
CA LEU A 5 3.70 34.64 35.96
C LEU A 5 3.12 33.38 35.30
N ALA A 6 2.29 32.63 36.02
CA ALA A 6 1.65 31.43 35.49
C ALA A 6 0.68 31.77 34.34
N ALA A 7 -0.13 32.83 34.51
CA ALA A 7 -1.03 33.30 33.46
C ALA A 7 -0.26 33.80 32.22
N GLY A 8 0.84 34.53 32.42
CA GLY A 8 1.70 34.99 31.32
C GLY A 8 2.33 33.84 30.53
N LEU A 9 2.80 32.79 31.22
CA LEU A 9 3.35 31.59 30.59
C LEU A 9 2.30 30.87 29.74
N ILE A 10 1.07 30.73 30.26
CA ILE A 10 -0.03 30.11 29.53
C ILE A 10 -0.34 30.89 28.25
N VAL A 11 -0.44 32.22 28.33
CA VAL A 11 -0.69 33.07 27.15
C VAL A 11 0.44 32.94 26.13
N MET A 12 1.70 32.94 26.57
CA MET A 12 2.86 32.76 25.69
C MET A 12 2.87 31.40 25.00
N ILE A 13 2.52 30.33 25.71
CA ILE A 13 2.42 28.98 25.15
C ILE A 13 1.29 28.93 24.11
N VAL A 14 0.12 29.48 24.42
CA VAL A 14 -1.02 29.51 23.49
C VAL A 14 -0.67 30.31 22.23
N VAL A 15 -0.05 31.49 22.38
CA VAL A 15 0.38 32.30 21.24
C VAL A 15 1.44 31.58 20.40
N SER A 16 2.43 30.94 21.05
CA SER A 16 3.44 30.16 20.36
C SER A 16 2.84 28.99 19.58
N LEU A 17 1.89 28.27 20.17
CA LEU A 17 1.18 27.18 19.51
C LEU A 17 0.35 27.68 18.30
N LEU A 18 -0.29 28.84 18.40
CA LEU A 18 -1.02 29.44 17.28
C LEU A 18 -0.10 29.92 16.14
N LEU A 19 1.13 30.34 16.45
CA LEU A 19 2.13 30.73 15.44
C LEU A 19 2.79 29.52 14.75
N ILE A 20 3.08 28.45 15.50
CA ILE A 20 3.68 27.22 14.97
C ILE A 20 2.64 26.42 14.17
N PHE A 21 1.38 26.43 14.62
CA PHE A 21 0.28 25.72 14.00
C PHE A 21 -0.82 26.72 13.57
N PRO A 22 -0.59 27.55 12.54
CA PRO A 22 -1.55 28.57 12.10
C PRO A 22 -2.88 28.01 11.60
N ASN A 23 -2.91 26.71 11.29
CA ASN A 23 -4.11 25.99 10.88
C ASN A 23 -4.71 25.13 12.00
N ALA A 24 -4.21 25.17 13.25
CA ALA A 24 -4.76 24.37 14.34
C ALA A 24 -6.22 24.69 14.67
N THR A 25 -6.68 25.90 14.33
CA THR A 25 -8.08 26.33 14.50
C THR A 25 -8.88 26.24 13.20
N ARG A 26 -8.27 25.82 12.10
CA ARG A 26 -8.98 25.61 10.83
C ARG A 26 -9.51 24.19 10.84
N ASP A 27 -10.82 24.08 11.03
CA ASP A 27 -11.54 22.86 10.68
C ASP A 27 -11.63 22.80 9.15
N GLU A 28 -10.59 22.25 8.53
CA GLU A 28 -10.54 22.04 7.09
C GLU A 28 -11.63 21.02 6.75
N ASN A 29 -12.79 21.51 6.28
CA ASN A 29 -13.82 20.69 5.69
C ASN A 29 -13.19 19.90 4.53
N HIS A 30 -12.86 18.64 4.78
CA HIS A 30 -12.52 17.66 3.74
C HIS A 30 -13.79 17.26 2.99
N ALA A 31 -14.52 18.25 2.47
CA ALA A 31 -15.48 17.99 1.42
C ALA A 31 -14.69 17.34 0.28
N LEU A 32 -15.19 16.20 -0.21
CA LEU A 32 -14.59 15.47 -1.33
C LEU A 32 -14.48 16.43 -2.52
N THR A 33 -13.30 17.05 -2.68
CA THR A 33 -12.99 18.00 -3.76
C THR A 33 -12.75 17.28 -5.07
N THR A 34 -12.54 15.96 -5.01
CA THR A 34 -12.49 15.09 -6.18
C THR A 34 -13.91 14.72 -6.60
N PRO A 35 -14.36 15.08 -7.80
CA PRO A 35 -15.63 14.58 -8.31
C PRO A 35 -15.57 13.05 -8.36
N MET A 36 -16.43 12.38 -7.60
CA MET A 36 -16.58 10.94 -7.70
C MET A 36 -17.18 10.64 -9.07
N LEU A 37 -16.39 10.02 -9.95
CA LEU A 37 -16.90 9.52 -11.22
C LEU A 37 -18.04 8.53 -10.92
N GLU A 38 -19.11 8.58 -11.73
CA GLU A 38 -20.20 7.63 -11.61
C GLU A 38 -19.67 6.20 -11.73
N PRO A 39 -20.11 5.26 -10.87
CA PRO A 39 -19.73 3.87 -10.97
C PRO A 39 -20.11 3.31 -12.35
N ARG A 40 -19.10 2.95 -13.15
CA ARG A 40 -19.34 2.33 -14.46
C ARG A 40 -19.78 0.89 -14.26
N LEU A 41 -20.93 0.53 -14.83
CA LEU A 41 -21.41 -0.85 -14.82
C LEU A 41 -20.54 -1.73 -15.72
N GLN A 42 -20.06 -2.85 -15.18
CA GLN A 42 -19.42 -3.90 -15.97
C GLN A 42 -20.50 -4.65 -16.76
N THR A 43 -20.49 -4.53 -18.08
CA THR A 43 -21.58 -5.01 -18.95
C THR A 43 -21.64 -6.52 -19.09
N ASP A 44 -20.48 -7.21 -19.09
CA ASP A 44 -20.41 -8.66 -19.16
C ASP A 44 -19.31 -9.21 -18.22
N PRO A 45 -19.65 -9.41 -16.94
CA PRO A 45 -18.67 -9.89 -15.97
C PRO A 45 -18.08 -11.27 -16.26
N VAL A 46 -18.83 -12.14 -16.95
CA VAL A 46 -18.39 -13.51 -17.22
C VAL A 46 -17.34 -13.50 -18.32
N ALA A 47 -17.59 -12.77 -19.42
CA ALA A 47 -16.62 -12.64 -20.50
C ALA A 47 -15.35 -11.92 -20.03
N ASP A 48 -15.49 -10.87 -19.23
CA ASP A 48 -14.36 -10.12 -18.67
C ASP A 48 -13.48 -11.01 -17.80
N LEU A 49 -14.08 -11.78 -16.88
CA LEU A 49 -13.35 -12.71 -16.04
C LEU A 49 -12.66 -13.81 -16.85
N LYS A 50 -13.31 -14.33 -17.89
CA LYS A 50 -12.71 -15.34 -18.77
C LYS A 50 -11.48 -14.81 -19.49
N ARG A 51 -11.55 -13.59 -20.04
CA ARG A 51 -10.41 -12.94 -20.70
C ARG A 51 -9.27 -12.68 -19.73
N TYR A 52 -9.58 -12.15 -18.55
CA TYR A 52 -8.60 -11.93 -17.50
C TYR A 52 -7.89 -13.22 -17.10
N LYS A 53 -8.63 -14.30 -16.85
CA LYS A 53 -8.06 -15.61 -16.50
C LYS A 53 -7.17 -16.18 -17.61
N ALA A 54 -7.59 -16.05 -18.86
CA ALA A 54 -6.80 -16.55 -20.00
C ALA A 54 -5.45 -15.82 -20.10
N GLN A 55 -5.45 -14.49 -20.00
CA GLN A 55 -4.22 -13.68 -20.02
C GLN A 55 -3.30 -13.98 -18.83
N ALA A 56 -3.88 -14.15 -17.64
CA ALA A 56 -3.11 -14.53 -16.46
C ALA A 56 -2.46 -15.91 -16.63
N MET A 57 -3.21 -16.88 -17.18
CA MET A 57 -2.72 -18.24 -17.39
C MET A 57 -1.60 -18.30 -18.43
N GLU A 58 -1.71 -17.52 -19.52
CA GLU A 58 -0.66 -17.41 -20.53
C GLU A 58 0.66 -16.95 -19.92
N ARG A 59 0.61 -15.94 -19.04
CA ARG A 59 1.80 -15.43 -18.35
C ARG A 59 2.35 -16.40 -17.32
N LEU A 60 1.49 -17.17 -16.64
CA LEU A 60 1.90 -18.12 -15.60
C LEU A 60 2.55 -19.38 -16.19
N THR A 61 2.07 -19.87 -17.32
CA THR A 61 2.49 -21.14 -17.91
C THR A 61 3.63 -20.99 -18.93
N GLY A 62 3.90 -19.75 -19.37
CA GLY A 62 4.91 -19.44 -20.36
C GLY A 62 6.19 -18.82 -19.79
N TYR A 63 7.23 -18.79 -20.62
CA TYR A 63 8.39 -17.91 -20.42
C TYR A 63 8.10 -16.52 -20.99
N GLY A 64 8.67 -15.50 -20.39
CA GLY A 64 8.52 -14.14 -20.89
C GLY A 64 9.36 -13.13 -20.12
N TRP A 65 9.16 -11.86 -20.43
CA TRP A 65 9.85 -10.77 -19.76
C TRP A 65 9.04 -10.27 -18.56
N ALA A 66 9.65 -10.25 -17.38
CA ALA A 66 9.12 -9.53 -16.23
C ALA A 66 9.49 -8.04 -16.35
N ASP A 67 10.75 -7.78 -16.68
CA ASP A 67 11.28 -6.45 -16.99
C ASP A 67 12.31 -6.57 -18.12
N ARG A 68 11.89 -6.19 -19.33
CA ARG A 68 12.77 -6.26 -20.50
C ARG A 68 13.90 -5.24 -20.44
N ALA A 69 13.68 -4.07 -19.83
CA ALA A 69 14.67 -3.01 -19.79
C ALA A 69 15.87 -3.40 -18.91
N HIS A 70 15.59 -4.12 -17.82
CA HIS A 70 16.62 -4.60 -16.89
C HIS A 70 17.05 -6.06 -17.16
N GLY A 71 16.58 -6.68 -18.25
CA GLY A 71 16.95 -8.04 -18.61
C GLY A 71 16.42 -9.13 -17.68
N ILE A 72 15.30 -8.86 -16.99
CA ILE A 72 14.68 -9.80 -16.04
C ILE A 72 13.60 -10.61 -16.76
N ALA A 73 13.85 -11.90 -16.97
CA ALA A 73 12.87 -12.85 -17.49
C ALA A 73 12.10 -13.56 -16.36
N HIS A 74 10.84 -13.90 -16.60
CA HIS A 74 10.09 -14.84 -15.76
C HIS A 74 10.11 -16.24 -16.39
N ILE A 75 10.03 -17.24 -15.51
CA ILE A 75 9.88 -18.65 -15.84
C ILE A 75 8.42 -19.08 -15.58
N PRO A 76 7.96 -20.21 -16.14
CA PRO A 76 6.66 -20.79 -15.78
C PRO A 76 6.55 -21.02 -14.27
N ILE A 77 5.36 -20.83 -13.71
CA ILE A 77 5.14 -20.92 -12.27
C ILE A 77 5.41 -22.33 -11.75
N GLU A 78 5.12 -23.37 -12.51
CA GLU A 78 5.41 -24.76 -12.15
C GLU A 78 6.92 -24.98 -11.98
N GLU A 79 7.72 -24.39 -12.86
CA GLU A 79 9.17 -24.44 -12.79
C GLU A 79 9.70 -23.64 -11.59
N ALA A 80 9.14 -22.45 -11.32
CA ALA A 80 9.48 -21.65 -10.16
C ALA A 80 9.19 -22.41 -8.86
N MET A 81 7.99 -22.97 -8.73
CA MET A 81 7.58 -23.78 -7.59
C MET A 81 8.50 -24.99 -7.40
N ARG A 82 8.85 -25.69 -8.49
CA ARG A 82 9.78 -26.82 -8.44
C ARG A 82 11.14 -26.42 -7.87
N ARG A 83 11.72 -25.33 -8.38
CA ARG A 83 13.03 -24.84 -7.91
C ARG A 83 13.00 -24.43 -6.45
N VAL A 84 11.92 -23.77 -6.02
CA VAL A 84 11.71 -23.41 -4.62
C VAL A 84 11.55 -24.66 -3.74
N ALA A 85 10.83 -25.67 -4.20
CA ALA A 85 10.68 -26.93 -3.46
C ALA A 85 12.02 -27.67 -3.31
N GLU A 86 12.86 -27.66 -4.36
CA GLU A 86 14.17 -28.32 -4.36
C GLU A 86 15.22 -27.59 -3.51
N ARG A 87 15.26 -26.25 -3.58
CA ARG A 87 16.38 -25.45 -3.07
C ARG A 87 16.00 -24.54 -1.89
N GLY A 88 14.71 -24.43 -1.59
CA GLY A 88 14.20 -23.41 -0.69
C GLY A 88 14.32 -22.00 -1.28
N ILE A 89 13.97 -21.00 -0.49
CA ILE A 89 14.21 -19.60 -0.79
C ILE A 89 15.36 -19.15 0.11
N ALA A 90 16.44 -18.64 -0.50
CA ALA A 90 17.57 -18.10 0.25
C ALA A 90 17.10 -16.93 1.11
N ASP A 91 17.59 -16.86 2.35
CA ASP A 91 17.24 -15.83 3.34
C ASP A 91 15.73 -15.75 3.65
N TRP A 92 14.97 -16.83 3.42
CA TRP A 92 13.58 -16.91 3.85
C TRP A 92 13.49 -16.84 5.38
N PRO A 93 12.73 -15.90 5.96
CA PRO A 93 12.68 -15.72 7.40
C PRO A 93 12.18 -17.00 8.08
N ALA A 94 13.05 -17.63 8.87
CA ALA A 94 12.72 -18.83 9.64
C ALA A 94 11.64 -18.57 10.71
N ASP A 95 11.33 -17.30 10.96
CA ASP A 95 10.58 -16.79 12.11
C ASP A 95 9.06 -16.83 11.90
N ALA A 96 8.60 -16.83 10.65
CA ALA A 96 7.18 -16.96 10.32
C ALA A 96 6.57 -18.27 10.87
N ARG A 97 7.41 -19.31 11.05
CA ARG A 97 6.99 -20.59 11.63
C ARG A 97 6.83 -20.55 13.16
N ARG A 98 7.55 -19.65 13.84
CA ARG A 98 7.46 -19.44 15.31
C ARG A 98 6.28 -18.55 15.71
N GLU A 99 5.79 -17.72 14.81
CA GLU A 99 4.65 -16.83 15.03
C GLU A 99 3.31 -17.55 14.84
N ALA A 100 3.24 -18.52 13.91
CA ALA A 100 2.06 -19.38 13.73
C ALA A 100 1.85 -20.44 14.83
N GLN A 101 2.82 -20.61 15.73
CA GLN A 101 2.80 -21.59 16.83
C GLN A 101 2.61 -20.96 18.22
N ARG A 102 2.44 -19.64 18.29
CA ARG A 102 2.06 -18.89 19.49
C ARG A 102 0.59 -18.48 19.41
#